data_AF-A0AA40B867-F1
#
_entry.id   AF-A0AA40B867-F1
#
_cell.length_a   1.000
_cell.length_b   1.000
_cell.length_c   1.000
_cell.angle_alpha   90.00
_cell.angle_beta   90.00
_cell.angle_gamma   90.00
#
_symmetry.space_group_name_H-M   'P 1'
#
loop_
_entity.id
_entity.type
_entity.pdbx_description
1 polymer ?
#
loop_
_entity_poly.entity_id
_entity_poly.type
_entity_poly.pdbx_seq_one_letter_code
_entity_poly.pdbx_strand_id
1 'polypeptide(L)'
;MTPTGRGTSRIPRPAPQPHRTTKPKPRRSRGPTRAQKAYYATLQTSAPKRCEMCDTSLPTWPSREAHIAATQHCACTDCGRYAPLGSIWAHHDNFHRDMNINEHTSAWADRAPLREAQPWVRRAYDSNTPGYDPEMRKWPRKGEDAGGQEGGGGSSSSWGLRGCCC
;
A
#
# COMPACT_ATOMS: atom_id res chain seq x y z
N MET A 1 -14.34 -45.35 63.41
CA MET A 1 -13.44 -45.42 62.25
C MET A 1 -13.58 -44.12 61.47
N THR A 2 -12.60 -43.23 61.56
CA THR A 2 -12.60 -41.88 60.99
C THR A 2 -11.64 -41.82 59.79
N PRO A 3 -12.02 -41.28 58.62
CA PRO A 3 -11.09 -41.11 57.52
C PRO A 3 -10.29 -39.81 57.65
N THR A 4 -8.97 -39.97 57.50
CA THR A 4 -7.93 -38.95 57.54
C THR A 4 -8.01 -38.00 56.35
N GLY A 5 -8.15 -36.70 56.61
CA GLY A 5 -8.13 -35.65 55.58
C GLY A 5 -6.73 -35.42 55.01
N ARG A 6 -6.59 -35.46 53.68
CA ARG A 6 -5.37 -35.05 52.95
C ARG A 6 -5.32 -33.54 52.85
N GLY A 7 -4.45 -32.91 53.64
CA GLY A 7 -4.07 -31.50 53.46
C GLY A 7 -3.18 -31.33 52.24
N THR A 8 -3.68 -30.70 51.19
CA THR A 8 -2.86 -30.22 50.07
C THR A 8 -2.20 -28.90 50.46
N SER A 9 -0.92 -28.96 50.87
CA SER A 9 -0.08 -27.77 51.03
C SER A 9 0.08 -27.07 49.68
N ARG A 10 -0.64 -25.97 49.47
CA ARG A 10 -0.39 -25.04 48.37
C ARG A 10 0.88 -24.25 48.69
N ILE A 11 1.97 -24.56 47.98
CA ILE A 11 3.18 -23.76 47.99
C ILE A 11 2.82 -22.38 47.38
N PRO A 12 3.07 -21.26 48.09
CA PRO A 12 2.80 -19.93 47.55
C PRO A 12 3.71 -19.65 46.36
N ARG A 13 3.14 -19.18 45.24
CA ARG A 13 3.90 -18.71 44.08
C ARG A 13 4.69 -17.46 44.48
N PRO A 14 5.99 -17.38 44.14
CA PRO A 14 6.78 -16.18 44.39
C PRO A 14 6.21 -15.00 43.58
N ALA A 15 6.23 -13.82 44.20
CA ALA A 15 5.77 -12.59 43.57
C ALA A 15 6.53 -12.31 42.26
N PRO A 16 5.85 -11.79 41.21
CA PRO A 16 6.51 -11.40 39.97
C PRO A 16 7.56 -10.33 40.28
N GLN A 17 8.81 -10.60 39.91
CA GLN A 17 9.91 -9.65 40.04
C GLN A 17 9.63 -8.42 39.16
N PRO A 18 9.86 -7.19 39.65
CA PRO A 18 9.70 -6.00 38.84
C PRO A 18 10.70 -6.03 37.67
N HIS A 19 10.18 -6.02 36.45
CA HIS A 19 10.99 -5.98 35.25
C HIS A 19 11.88 -4.73 35.29
N ARG A 20 13.20 -4.91 35.38
CA ARG A 20 14.19 -3.84 35.35
C ARG A 20 14.12 -3.19 33.96
N THR A 21 13.40 -2.08 33.84
CA THR A 21 13.34 -1.26 32.63
C THR A 21 14.69 -0.60 32.41
N THR A 22 15.61 -1.29 31.73
CA THR A 22 16.79 -0.63 31.18
C THR A 22 16.32 0.30 30.07
N LYS A 23 16.36 1.62 30.31
CA LYS A 23 16.08 2.62 29.28
C LYS A 23 16.97 2.31 28.06
N PRO A 24 16.41 2.03 26.88
CA PRO A 24 17.23 1.79 25.69
C PRO A 24 18.07 3.05 25.44
N LYS A 25 19.40 2.88 25.34
CA LYS A 25 20.30 3.98 24.98
C LYS A 25 19.86 4.55 23.62
N PRO A 26 19.85 5.89 23.44
CA PRO A 26 19.52 6.50 22.16
C PRO A 26 20.53 6.02 21.11
N ARG A 27 20.04 5.22 20.16
CA ARG A 27 20.84 4.74 19.04
C ARG A 27 21.12 5.96 18.17
N ARG A 28 22.38 6.42 18.11
CA ARG A 28 22.79 7.50 17.20
C ARG A 28 22.26 7.15 15.81
N SER A 29 21.44 8.03 15.24
CA SER A 29 20.88 7.87 13.90
C SER A 29 22.04 7.72 12.92
N ARG A 30 22.33 6.50 12.49
CA ARG A 30 23.22 6.26 11.36
C ARG A 30 22.57 6.99 10.17
N GLY A 31 23.37 7.78 9.45
CA GLY A 31 22.89 8.47 8.24
C GLY A 31 22.33 7.48 7.22
N PRO A 32 21.73 7.99 6.12
CA PRO A 32 21.04 7.15 5.16
C PRO A 32 21.98 6.09 4.57
N THR A 33 21.49 4.85 4.53
CA THR A 33 22.21 3.70 3.96
C THR A 33 22.37 3.85 2.44
N ARG A 34 23.26 3.04 1.83
CA ARG A 34 23.42 3.02 0.36
C ARG A 34 22.11 2.69 -0.35
N ALA A 35 21.33 1.74 0.17
CA ALA A 35 20.03 1.36 -0.39
C ALA A 35 19.04 2.53 -0.34
N GLN A 36 18.97 3.24 0.80
CA GLN A 36 18.12 4.43 0.95
C GLN A 36 18.48 5.54 -0.05
N LYS A 37 19.78 5.80 -0.24
CA LYS A 37 20.23 6.79 -1.24
C LYS A 37 19.86 6.39 -2.66
N ALA A 38 20.03 5.12 -3.01
CA ALA A 38 19.67 4.60 -4.34
C ALA A 38 18.17 4.70 -4.60
N TYR A 39 17.34 4.26 -3.65
CA TYR A 39 15.89 4.36 -3.75
C TYR A 39 15.42 5.82 -3.89
N TYR A 40 15.97 6.74 -3.09
CA TYR A 40 15.64 8.16 -3.22
C TYR A 40 16.03 8.74 -4.58
N ALA A 41 17.20 8.37 -5.12
CA ALA A 41 17.62 8.79 -6.45
C ALA A 41 16.65 8.29 -7.54
N THR A 42 16.12 7.06 -7.41
CA THR A 42 15.08 6.56 -8.32
C THR A 42 13.80 7.38 -8.22
N LEU A 43 13.38 7.78 -7.02
CA LEU A 43 12.20 8.65 -6.86
C LEU A 43 12.41 10.02 -7.53
N GLN A 44 13.61 10.58 -7.46
CA GLN A 44 13.94 11.87 -8.08
C GLN A 44 13.76 11.87 -9.60
N THR A 45 14.04 10.75 -10.25
CA THR A 45 13.96 10.62 -11.70
C THR A 45 12.60 10.12 -12.20
N SER A 46 11.90 9.33 -11.39
CA SER A 46 10.61 8.72 -11.77
C SER A 46 9.39 9.52 -11.31
N ALA A 47 9.54 10.48 -10.41
CA ALA A 47 8.41 11.28 -9.95
C ALA A 47 7.76 12.06 -11.12
N PRO A 48 6.42 12.09 -11.19
CA PRO A 48 5.72 12.82 -12.24
C PRO A 48 5.99 14.32 -12.13
N LYS A 49 5.81 15.06 -13.23
CA LYS A 49 6.01 16.52 -13.25
C LYS A 49 4.86 17.30 -12.59
N ARG A 50 3.94 16.63 -11.90
CA ARG A 50 2.74 17.19 -11.27
C ARG A 50 2.45 16.49 -9.96
N CYS A 51 1.83 17.19 -9.00
CA CYS A 51 1.40 16.60 -7.74
C CYS A 51 0.23 15.63 -7.96
N GLU A 52 0.33 14.45 -7.35
CA GLU A 52 -0.66 13.37 -7.42
C GLU A 52 -1.96 13.69 -6.69
N MET A 53 -1.93 14.62 -5.72
CA MET A 53 -3.11 15.02 -4.93
C MET A 53 -3.80 16.27 -5.47
N CYS A 54 -3.06 17.29 -5.91
CA CYS A 54 -3.63 18.60 -6.27
C CYS A 54 -3.26 19.11 -7.67
N ASP A 55 -2.60 18.30 -8.50
CA ASP A 55 -2.32 18.56 -9.92
C ASP A 55 -1.40 19.77 -10.22
N THR A 56 -0.86 20.41 -9.17
CA THR A 56 0.13 21.50 -9.26
C THR A 56 1.37 21.04 -10.05
N SER A 57 1.87 21.90 -10.94
CA SER A 57 3.07 21.64 -11.74
C SER A 57 4.32 21.66 -10.87
N LEU A 58 5.06 20.55 -10.88
CA LEU A 58 6.28 20.30 -10.11
C LEU A 58 7.38 19.75 -11.05
N PRO A 59 7.92 20.57 -11.96
CA PRO A 59 8.82 20.10 -13.02
C PRO A 59 10.21 19.69 -12.52
N THR A 60 10.60 20.10 -11.31
CA THR A 60 11.91 19.84 -10.73
C THR A 60 11.80 19.23 -9.34
N TRP A 61 12.82 18.48 -8.93
CA TRP A 61 12.84 17.89 -7.59
C TRP A 61 12.78 18.93 -6.46
N PRO A 62 13.54 20.04 -6.50
CA PRO A 62 13.42 21.08 -5.46
C PRO A 62 12.02 21.69 -5.37
N SER A 63 11.32 21.85 -6.50
CA SER A 63 9.93 22.34 -6.48
C SER A 63 8.97 21.36 -5.79
N ARG A 64 9.19 20.06 -5.98
CA ARG A 64 8.43 19.00 -5.33
C ARG A 64 8.69 18.95 -3.83
N GLU A 65 9.96 19.01 -3.40
CA GLU A 65 10.29 19.05 -1.97
C GLU A 65 9.68 20.27 -1.27
N ALA A 66 9.74 21.45 -1.89
CA ALA A 66 9.08 22.65 -1.37
C ALA A 66 7.55 22.49 -1.28
N HIS A 67 6.94 21.88 -2.31
CA HIS A 67 5.50 21.61 -2.30
C HIS A 67 5.08 20.64 -1.21
N ILE A 68 5.82 19.55 -1.01
CA ILE A 68 5.56 18.56 0.04
C ILE A 68 5.70 19.20 1.42
N ALA A 69 6.75 19.99 1.64
CA ALA A 69 6.94 20.70 2.90
C ALA A 69 5.76 21.63 3.23
N ALA A 70 5.21 22.32 2.22
CA ALA A 70 4.10 23.25 2.39
C ALA A 70 2.71 22.59 2.53
N THR A 71 2.47 21.48 1.83
CA THR A 71 1.13 20.90 1.69
C THR A 71 0.95 19.56 2.38
N GLN A 72 2.05 18.88 2.71
CA GLN A 72 2.07 17.47 3.15
C GLN A 72 1.46 16.49 2.14
N HIS A 73 1.19 16.93 0.90
CA HIS A 73 0.77 16.03 -0.17
C HIS A 73 1.90 15.04 -0.49
N CYS A 74 1.55 13.77 -0.64
CA CYS A 74 2.50 12.70 -0.97
C CYS A 74 3.70 12.63 0.00
N ALA A 75 3.51 13.06 1.25
CA ALA A 75 4.50 12.95 2.32
C ALA A 75 4.30 11.64 3.08
N CYS A 76 5.39 10.92 3.38
CA CYS A 76 5.36 9.89 4.42
C CYS A 76 5.12 10.56 5.77
N THR A 77 4.14 10.07 6.53
CA THR A 77 3.77 10.62 7.84
C THR A 77 4.89 10.50 8.88
N ASP A 78 5.80 9.54 8.71
CA ASP A 78 6.84 9.23 9.69
C ASP A 78 8.14 10.01 9.45
N CYS A 79 8.45 10.37 8.20
CA CYS A 79 9.68 11.10 7.88
C CYS A 79 9.51 12.37 7.04
N GLY A 80 8.29 12.70 6.61
CA GLY A 80 7.97 13.89 5.81
C GLY A 80 8.57 13.88 4.40
N ARG A 81 9.23 12.80 3.98
CA ARG A 81 9.81 12.68 2.63
C ARG A 81 8.75 12.28 1.62
N TYR A 82 9.04 12.53 0.36
CA TYR A 82 8.21 12.08 -0.74
C TYR A 82 7.99 10.56 -0.71
N ALA A 83 6.73 10.17 -0.73
CA ALA A 83 6.26 8.80 -0.92
C ALA A 83 5.17 8.81 -2.00
N PRO A 84 5.41 8.17 -3.17
CA PRO A 84 4.39 8.05 -4.20
C PRO A 84 3.14 7.34 -3.68
N LEU A 85 1.97 7.80 -4.13
CA LEU A 85 0.69 7.15 -3.79
C LEU A 85 0.64 5.72 -4.35
N GLY A 86 0.24 4.75 -3.53
CA GLY A 86 0.23 3.35 -3.91
C GLY A 86 1.61 2.68 -3.83
N SER A 87 2.60 3.34 -3.21
CA SER A 87 3.95 2.81 -2.98
C SER A 87 4.47 3.14 -1.58
N ILE A 88 3.59 3.43 -0.61
CA ILE A 88 4.02 3.69 0.78
C ILE A 88 4.77 2.49 1.36
N TRP A 89 4.38 1.26 0.97
CA TRP A 89 5.04 0.04 1.41
C TRP A 89 6.52 0.01 0.98
N ALA A 90 6.81 0.32 -0.29
CA ALA A 90 8.19 0.37 -0.78
C ALA A 90 8.99 1.49 -0.10
N HIS A 91 8.35 2.62 0.20
CA HIS A 91 8.99 3.68 0.98
C HIS A 91 9.36 3.20 2.38
N HIS A 92 8.43 2.57 3.09
CA HIS A 92 8.65 2.04 4.43
C HIS A 92 9.71 0.94 4.47
N ASP A 93 9.73 -0.01 3.53
CA ASP A 93 10.77 -1.04 3.48
C ASP A 93 12.18 -0.46 3.23
N ASN A 94 12.29 0.70 2.59
CA ASN A 94 13.59 1.35 2.37
C ASN A 94 14.00 2.27 3.54
N PHE A 95 13.07 3.09 4.04
CA PHE A 95 13.38 4.15 5.01
C PHE A 95 13.07 3.80 6.48
N HIS A 96 12.22 2.80 6.71
CA HIS A 96 11.64 2.49 8.01
C HIS A 96 11.68 0.98 8.31
N ARG A 97 12.81 0.35 8.05
CA ARG A 97 13.02 -1.11 8.22
C ARG A 97 12.84 -1.63 9.64
N ASP A 98 12.93 -0.73 10.61
CA ASP A 98 12.70 -1.01 12.02
C ASP A 98 11.23 -0.87 12.42
N MET A 99 10.39 -0.29 11.57
CA MET A 99 8.96 -0.30 11.76
C MET A 99 8.41 -1.66 11.31
N ASN A 100 7.83 -2.41 12.25
CA ASN A 100 7.17 -3.67 11.97
C ASN A 100 5.79 -3.39 11.37
N ILE A 101 5.77 -2.85 10.16
CA ILE A 101 4.52 -2.45 9.51
C ILE A 101 3.89 -3.67 8.90
N ASN A 102 2.69 -4.00 9.39
CA ASN A 102 1.87 -5.04 8.81
C ASN A 102 1.51 -4.65 7.37
N GLU A 103 1.77 -5.55 6.41
CA GLU A 103 1.45 -5.34 4.99
C GLU A 103 0.00 -4.88 4.78
N HIS A 104 -0.94 -5.40 5.58
CA HIS A 104 -2.34 -4.99 5.53
C HIS A 104 -2.55 -3.52 5.94
N THR A 105 -1.79 -3.03 6.92
CA THR A 105 -1.88 -1.63 7.36
C THR A 105 -1.29 -0.68 6.32
N SER A 106 -0.17 -1.05 5.69
CA SER A 106 0.40 -0.27 4.57
C SER A 106 -0.54 -0.23 3.37
N ALA A 107 -1.13 -1.37 2.99
CA ALA A 107 -2.07 -1.44 1.87
C ALA A 107 -3.33 -0.58 2.12
N TRP A 108 -3.77 -0.48 3.38
CA TRP A 108 -4.89 0.40 3.75
C TRP A 108 -4.47 1.87 3.76
N ALA A 109 -3.28 2.19 4.28
CA ALA A 109 -2.71 3.53 4.28
C ALA A 109 -2.48 4.07 2.86
N ASP A 110 -2.18 3.22 1.88
CA ASP A 110 -2.11 3.61 0.46
C ASP A 110 -3.50 3.91 -0.14
N ARG A 111 -4.54 3.15 0.27
CA ARG A 111 -5.88 3.23 -0.34
C ARG A 111 -6.63 4.51 -0.01
N ALA A 112 -6.50 5.05 1.19
CA ALA A 112 -7.18 6.28 1.59
C ALA A 112 -6.78 7.49 0.71
N PRO A 113 -5.48 7.86 0.61
CA PRO A 113 -5.05 8.97 -0.23
C PRO A 113 -5.23 8.67 -1.72
N LEU A 114 -5.15 7.41 -2.17
CA LEU A 114 -5.47 7.06 -3.56
C LEU A 114 -6.92 7.41 -3.95
N ARG A 115 -7.88 7.30 -3.03
CA ARG A 115 -9.28 7.70 -3.30
C ARG A 115 -9.41 9.21 -3.53
N GLU A 116 -8.60 10.00 -2.85
CA GLU A 116 -8.59 11.46 -2.93
C GLU A 116 -7.63 11.99 -4.01
N ALA A 117 -6.81 11.11 -4.57
CA ALA A 117 -5.84 11.45 -5.61
C ALA A 117 -6.51 11.97 -6.89
N GLN A 118 -5.70 12.63 -7.71
CA GLN A 118 -6.11 13.11 -9.02
C GLN A 118 -6.59 11.95 -9.91
N PRO A 119 -7.59 12.17 -10.78
CA PRO A 119 -8.15 11.11 -11.63
C PRO A 119 -7.12 10.36 -12.48
N TRP A 120 -6.06 11.03 -12.92
CA TRP A 120 -5.00 10.40 -13.71
C TRP A 120 -4.14 9.43 -12.88
N VAL A 121 -3.96 9.70 -11.58
CA VAL A 121 -3.25 8.81 -10.65
C VAL A 121 -4.08 7.56 -10.40
N ARG A 122 -5.38 7.74 -10.09
CA ARG A 122 -6.31 6.63 -9.87
C ARG A 122 -6.36 5.69 -11.08
N ARG A 123 -6.52 6.25 -12.28
CA ARG A 123 -6.52 5.47 -13.53
C ARG A 123 -5.19 4.76 -13.77
N ALA A 124 -4.05 5.41 -13.52
CA ALA A 124 -2.75 4.78 -13.67
C ALA A 124 -2.55 3.63 -12.67
N TYR A 125 -3.03 3.77 -11.43
CA TYR A 125 -2.99 2.73 -10.41
C TYR A 125 -3.89 1.54 -10.79
N ASP A 126 -5.14 1.81 -11.18
CA ASP A 126 -6.10 0.78 -11.60
C ASP A 126 -5.58 -0.01 -12.81
N SER A 127 -5.03 0.67 -13.83
CA SER A 127 -4.47 0.02 -15.02
C SER A 127 -3.19 -0.77 -14.77
N ASN A 128 -2.39 -0.40 -13.76
CA ASN A 128 -1.14 -1.09 -13.42
C ASN A 128 -1.30 -2.16 -12.35
N THR A 129 -2.49 -2.31 -11.76
CA THR A 129 -2.75 -3.37 -10.78
C THR A 129 -3.18 -4.64 -11.53
N PRO A 130 -2.33 -5.69 -11.62
CA PRO A 130 -2.74 -6.93 -12.26
C PRO A 130 -3.89 -7.54 -11.45
N GLY A 131 -5.12 -7.43 -11.98
CA GLY A 131 -6.34 -7.98 -11.37
C GLY A 131 -7.39 -6.98 -10.88
N TYR A 132 -7.19 -5.65 -11.03
CA TYR A 132 -8.26 -4.68 -10.73
C TYR A 132 -8.99 -4.25 -12.00
N ASP A 133 -9.80 -5.16 -12.55
CA ASP A 133 -10.79 -4.79 -13.55
C ASP A 133 -12.04 -4.22 -12.82
N PRO A 134 -12.44 -2.95 -13.06
CA PRO A 134 -13.67 -2.40 -12.48
C PRO A 134 -14.95 -3.15 -12.93
N GLU A 135 -14.92 -3.93 -14.02
CA GLU A 135 -16.00 -4.86 -14.40
C GLU A 135 -16.04 -6.13 -13.51
N MET A 136 -15.02 -6.43 -12.69
CA MET A 136 -15.14 -7.50 -11.69
C MET A 136 -16.16 -7.20 -10.57
N ARG A 137 -16.75 -6.01 -10.53
CA ARG A 137 -17.95 -5.75 -9.72
C ARG A 137 -19.21 -6.45 -10.26
N LYS A 138 -19.16 -7.01 -11.48
CA LYS A 138 -20.21 -7.83 -12.12
C LYS A 138 -19.90 -9.34 -12.10
N TRP A 139 -19.10 -9.84 -11.16
CA TRP A 139 -19.15 -11.28 -10.91
C TRP A 139 -20.51 -11.61 -10.29
N PRO A 140 -21.31 -12.51 -10.89
CA PRO A 140 -22.52 -12.99 -10.23
C PRO A 140 -22.10 -13.62 -8.91
N ARG A 141 -22.81 -13.28 -7.82
CA ARG A 141 -22.64 -14.04 -6.58
C ARG A 141 -22.93 -15.50 -6.92
N LYS A 142 -21.97 -16.38 -6.62
CA LYS A 142 -22.14 -17.83 -6.75
C LYS A 142 -23.40 -18.22 -5.96
N GLY A 143 -24.51 -18.46 -6.66
CA GLY A 143 -25.84 -18.74 -6.09
C GLY A 143 -27.02 -18.00 -6.72
N GLU A 144 -26.83 -17.05 -7.65
CA GLU A 144 -27.94 -16.53 -8.46
C GLU A 144 -28.04 -17.30 -9.78
N ASP A 145 -28.66 -18.48 -9.70
CA ASP A 145 -29.09 -19.28 -10.85
C ASP A 145 -30.20 -18.52 -11.62
N ALA A 146 -29.81 -17.69 -12.59
CA ALA A 146 -30.69 -17.25 -13.67
C ALA A 146 -30.41 -18.10 -14.92
N GLY A 147 -30.75 -19.38 -14.83
CA GLY A 147 -30.84 -20.28 -15.98
C GLY A 147 -32.07 -19.92 -16.81
N GLY A 148 -31.90 -19.02 -17.78
CA GLY A 148 -32.91 -18.57 -18.72
C GLY A 148 -32.41 -18.65 -20.16
N GLN A 149 -32.57 -19.84 -20.72
CA GLN A 149 -32.95 -20.12 -22.12
C GLN A 149 -31.92 -19.95 -23.25
N GLU A 150 -31.73 -21.09 -23.92
CA GLU A 150 -30.97 -21.34 -25.13
C GLU A 150 -31.69 -20.85 -26.39
N GLY A 151 -30.90 -20.63 -27.45
CA GLY A 151 -31.34 -20.48 -28.85
C GLY A 151 -30.85 -19.16 -29.46
N GLY A 152 -30.13 -19.11 -30.57
CA GLY A 152 -29.85 -20.08 -31.61
C GLY A 152 -29.68 -19.31 -32.94
N GLY A 153 -28.74 -19.75 -33.80
CA GLY A 153 -28.57 -19.26 -35.18
C GLY A 153 -27.78 -17.94 -35.28
N GLY A 154 -26.63 -17.84 -35.96
CA GLY A 154 -26.26 -18.45 -37.23
C GLY A 154 -26.42 -17.41 -38.33
N SER A 155 -25.31 -16.92 -38.90
CA SER A 155 -25.18 -16.70 -40.35
C SER A 155 -23.81 -16.13 -40.72
N SER A 156 -23.22 -16.82 -41.69
CA SER A 156 -22.04 -16.52 -42.49
C SER A 156 -22.17 -15.24 -43.32
N SER A 157 -21.02 -14.66 -43.68
CA SER A 157 -20.63 -14.09 -44.99
C SER A 157 -19.34 -13.27 -44.77
N SER A 158 -18.16 -13.63 -45.32
CA SER A 158 -17.60 -13.14 -46.60
C SER A 158 -18.08 -11.73 -46.98
N TRP A 159 -17.28 -10.72 -47.31
CA TRP A 159 -16.29 -10.48 -48.38
C TRP A 159 -15.37 -9.33 -47.89
N GLY A 160 -14.06 -9.25 -48.16
CA GLY A 160 -13.49 -8.95 -49.48
C GLY A 160 -13.13 -7.46 -49.64
N LEU A 161 -11.82 -7.17 -49.69
CA LEU A 161 -11.13 -6.11 -50.45
C LEU A 161 -11.33 -4.62 -50.10
N ARG A 162 -10.21 -3.98 -49.69
CA ARG A 162 -9.64 -2.68 -50.15
C ARG A 162 -8.41 -2.41 -49.26
N GLY A 163 -7.18 -2.21 -49.72
CA GLY A 163 -6.70 -1.59 -50.95
C GLY A 163 -6.47 -0.09 -50.71
N CYS A 164 -5.38 0.27 -50.04
CA CYS A 164 -4.91 1.66 -49.89
C CYS A 164 -3.47 1.78 -50.41
N CYS A 165 -3.33 2.44 -51.54
CA CYS A 165 -2.11 3.12 -51.99
C CYS A 165 -2.47 4.60 -52.22
N CYS A 166 -1.45 5.45 -52.13
CA CYS A 166 -1.40 6.92 -52.18
C CYS A 166 -1.54 7.60 -50.82
#